data_AF-A0A972UKY2-F1
#
_entry.id   AF-A0A972UKY2-F1
#
_cell.length_a   1.000
_cell.length_b   1.000
_cell.length_c   1.000
_cell.angle_alpha   90.00
_cell.angle_beta   90.00
_cell.angle_gamma   90.00
#
_symmetry.space_group_name_H-M   'P 1'
#
loop_
_entity.id
_entity.type
_entity.pdbx_description
1 polymer ?
#
loop_
_entity_poly.entity_id
_entity_poly.type
_entity_poly.pdbx_seq_one_letter_code
_entity_poly.pdbx_strand_id
1 'polypeptide(L)'
;MSIKPFIHVMDKLAPADLHEAVWEACMSKNWYFGHGSGNNSGVSFWKMDLDDDPATSRLWQFVKPACEEKIGRSLKVLRQYANGHTYGLGGGVHLDDQREGTYTLLYYPMPTWQPDWDGETIY
;
A
#
# COMPACT_ATOMS: atom_id res chain seq x y z
N MET A 1 22.65 -15.37 7.78
CA MET A 1 22.56 -13.90 7.98
C MET A 1 21.08 -13.56 8.05
N SER A 2 20.61 -12.99 9.16
CA SER A 2 19.26 -12.43 9.23
C SER A 2 19.25 -11.15 8.39
N ILE A 3 18.46 -11.13 7.32
CA ILE A 3 18.24 -9.92 6.53
C ILE A 3 17.30 -9.06 7.36
N LYS A 4 17.78 -7.94 7.87
CA LYS A 4 16.91 -6.96 8.51
C LYS A 4 16.12 -6.26 7.42
N PRO A 5 14.77 -6.28 7.43
CA PRO A 5 13.98 -5.61 6.40
C PRO A 5 14.27 -4.10 6.44
N PHE A 6 14.45 -3.50 5.26
CA PHE A 6 14.59 -2.06 5.12
C PHE A 6 13.19 -1.43 5.22
N ILE A 7 12.93 -0.71 6.29
CA ILE A 7 11.63 -0.07 6.54
C ILE A 7 11.84 1.40 6.89
N HIS A 8 11.05 2.23 6.24
CA HIS A 8 11.06 3.67 6.44
C HIS A 8 9.61 4.18 6.55
N VAL A 9 9.29 4.75 7.72
CA VAL A 9 8.00 5.37 7.97
C VAL A 9 8.06 6.85 7.63
N MET A 10 7.04 7.34 6.93
CA MET A 10 6.89 8.74 6.51
C MET A 10 5.54 9.27 7.02
N ASP A 11 5.56 10.02 8.11
CA ASP A 11 4.37 10.66 8.65
C ASP A 11 3.91 11.81 7.75
N LYS A 12 2.58 11.93 7.57
CA LYS A 12 1.97 13.00 6.76
C LYS A 12 2.57 13.07 5.34
N LEU A 13 2.69 11.91 4.71
CA LEU A 13 3.29 11.72 3.39
C LEU A 13 2.73 12.66 2.32
N ALA A 14 1.42 12.91 2.32
CA ALA A 14 0.72 13.70 1.31
C ALA A 14 0.14 14.99 1.90
N PRO A 15 0.09 16.09 1.12
CA PRO A 15 -0.70 17.27 1.50
C PRO A 15 -2.19 16.91 1.56
N ALA A 16 -2.97 17.71 2.31
CA ALA A 16 -4.36 17.38 2.64
C ALA A 16 -5.25 17.15 1.40
N ASP A 17 -5.10 17.97 0.35
CA ASP A 17 -5.86 17.84 -0.90
C ASP A 17 -5.58 16.51 -1.61
N LEU A 18 -4.31 16.07 -1.59
CA LEU A 18 -3.89 14.82 -2.21
C LEU A 18 -4.30 13.61 -1.36
N HIS A 19 -4.23 13.74 -0.03
CA HIS A 19 -4.74 12.72 0.88
C HIS A 19 -6.23 12.47 0.66
N GLU A 20 -7.03 13.54 0.61
CA GLU A 20 -8.47 13.48 0.35
C GLU A 20 -8.76 12.86 -1.02
N ALA A 21 -8.06 13.28 -2.08
CA ALA A 21 -8.24 12.71 -3.41
C ALA A 21 -7.98 11.20 -3.47
N VAL A 22 -6.94 10.71 -2.77
CA VAL A 22 -6.64 9.26 -2.71
C VAL A 22 -7.69 8.52 -1.89
N TRP A 23 -8.16 9.10 -0.78
CA TRP A 23 -9.25 8.53 0.00
C TRP A 23 -10.54 8.39 -0.83
N GLU A 24 -10.94 9.42 -1.56
CA GLU A 24 -12.11 9.40 -2.43
C GLU A 24 -11.98 8.36 -3.56
N ALA A 25 -10.79 8.19 -4.14
CA ALA A 25 -10.52 7.13 -5.11
C ALA A 25 -10.79 5.74 -4.51
N CYS A 26 -10.33 5.50 -3.28
CA CYS A 26 -10.60 4.26 -2.54
C CYS A 26 -12.08 4.07 -2.18
N MET A 27 -12.90 5.12 -2.13
CA MET A 27 -14.34 5.03 -1.86
C MET A 27 -15.19 4.74 -3.11
N SER A 28 -14.57 4.57 -4.28
CA SER A 28 -15.27 4.19 -5.50
C SER A 28 -15.83 2.76 -5.45
N LYS A 29 -16.80 2.43 -6.31
CA LYS A 29 -17.55 1.16 -6.29
C LYS A 29 -16.83 -0.04 -6.95
N ASN A 30 -15.54 0.08 -7.25
CA ASN A 30 -14.79 -0.90 -8.05
C ASN A 30 -14.09 -1.99 -7.22
N TRP A 31 -14.50 -2.19 -5.97
CA TRP A 31 -13.96 -3.24 -5.11
C TRP A 31 -14.46 -4.63 -5.53
N TYR A 32 -13.57 -5.61 -5.51
CA TYR A 32 -13.91 -7.02 -5.67
C TYR A 32 -13.25 -7.86 -4.58
N PHE A 33 -13.92 -8.94 -4.18
CA PHE A 33 -13.46 -9.83 -3.12
C PHE A 33 -12.78 -11.08 -3.71
N GLY A 34 -11.76 -11.59 -3.02
CA GLY A 34 -11.09 -12.83 -3.38
C GLY A 34 -9.57 -12.71 -3.57
N HIS A 35 -8.98 -11.53 -3.33
CA HIS A 35 -7.52 -11.38 -3.39
C HIS A 35 -6.85 -12.04 -2.18
N GLY A 36 -5.61 -12.49 -2.34
CA GLY A 36 -4.85 -13.17 -1.31
C GLY A 36 -3.38 -12.76 -1.34
N SER A 37 -2.72 -12.80 -0.18
CA SER A 37 -1.31 -12.40 -0.01
C SER A 37 -0.29 -13.39 -0.63
N GLY A 38 -0.76 -14.52 -1.18
CA GLY A 38 0.09 -15.51 -1.85
C GLY A 38 -0.68 -16.76 -2.30
N ASN A 39 0.01 -17.72 -2.91
CA ASN A 39 -0.59 -18.93 -3.51
C ASN A 39 -1.32 -19.86 -2.51
N ASN A 40 -1.29 -19.58 -1.21
CA ASN A 40 -1.90 -20.40 -0.16
C ASN A 40 -2.41 -19.58 1.04
N SER A 41 -2.88 -18.34 0.80
CA SER A 41 -3.46 -17.53 1.87
C SER A 41 -4.84 -18.08 2.27
N GLY A 42 -5.00 -18.49 3.53
CA GLY A 42 -6.26 -19.01 4.05
C GLY A 42 -7.37 -17.96 4.22
N VAL A 43 -7.07 -16.68 3.98
CA VAL A 43 -8.00 -15.55 4.14
C VAL A 43 -7.94 -14.68 2.89
N SER A 44 -9.10 -14.46 2.26
CA SER A 44 -9.26 -13.53 1.16
C SER A 44 -9.65 -12.15 1.64
N PHE A 45 -9.29 -11.12 0.88
CA PHE A 45 -9.65 -9.74 1.17
C PHE A 45 -10.10 -8.97 -0.07
N TRP A 46 -10.59 -7.74 0.16
CA TRP A 46 -11.05 -6.87 -0.90
C TRP A 46 -9.86 -6.27 -1.64
N LYS A 47 -9.98 -6.14 -2.96
CA LYS A 47 -9.01 -5.47 -3.82
C LYS A 47 -9.71 -4.48 -4.73
N MET A 48 -9.00 -3.40 -5.03
CA MET A 48 -9.35 -2.45 -6.07
C MET A 48 -8.10 -2.18 -6.90
N ASP A 49 -8.20 -2.33 -8.22
CA ASP A 49 -7.15 -1.93 -9.14
C ASP A 49 -7.11 -0.41 -9.26
N LEU A 50 -5.92 0.16 -9.09
CA LEU A 50 -5.66 1.61 -9.12
C LEU A 50 -4.53 1.95 -10.10
N ASP A 51 -4.22 1.05 -11.02
CA ASP A 51 -3.31 1.32 -12.12
C ASP A 51 -3.85 2.49 -12.94
N ASP A 52 -2.99 3.48 -13.17
CA ASP A 52 -3.31 4.75 -13.85
C ASP A 52 -4.41 5.61 -13.20
N ASP A 53 -4.83 5.30 -11.95
CA ASP A 53 -5.74 6.19 -11.22
C ASP A 53 -5.09 7.58 -11.03
N PRO A 54 -5.80 8.69 -11.33
CA PRO A 54 -5.21 10.03 -11.26
C PRO A 54 -4.70 10.42 -9.86
N ALA A 55 -5.39 10.02 -8.80
CA ALA A 55 -5.03 10.41 -7.45
C ALA A 55 -3.81 9.63 -6.95
N THR A 56 -3.78 8.31 -7.16
CA THR A 56 -2.63 7.47 -6.79
C THR A 56 -1.41 7.76 -7.67
N SER A 57 -1.60 8.05 -8.95
CA SER A 57 -0.52 8.45 -9.85
C SER A 57 0.08 9.79 -9.43
N ARG A 58 -0.74 10.76 -9.03
CA ARG A 58 -0.28 12.04 -8.47
C ARG A 58 0.43 11.83 -7.13
N LEU A 59 -0.06 10.94 -6.27
CA LEU A 59 0.61 10.56 -5.04
C LEU A 59 2.01 10.02 -5.34
N TRP A 60 2.13 9.02 -6.21
CA TRP A 60 3.43 8.47 -6.59
C TRP A 60 4.37 9.55 -7.14
N GLN A 61 3.92 10.40 -8.06
CA GLN A 61 4.73 11.50 -8.60
C GLN A 61 5.23 12.45 -7.50
N PHE A 62 4.40 12.71 -6.49
CA PHE A 62 4.75 13.55 -5.34
C PHE A 62 5.84 12.90 -4.48
N VAL A 63 5.73 11.61 -4.16
CA VAL A 63 6.66 10.95 -3.23
C VAL A 63 7.93 10.41 -3.90
N LYS A 64 7.87 10.14 -5.20
CA LYS A 64 8.93 9.49 -5.98
C LYS A 64 10.32 10.07 -5.74
N PRO A 65 10.54 11.40 -5.74
CA PRO A 65 11.87 11.96 -5.49
C PRO A 65 12.46 11.54 -4.14
N ALA A 66 11.66 11.57 -3.07
CA ALA A 66 12.10 11.17 -1.73
C ALA A 66 12.40 9.66 -1.66
N CYS A 67 11.59 8.83 -2.32
CA CYS A 67 11.87 7.40 -2.44
C CYS A 67 13.15 7.12 -3.23
N GLU A 68 13.33 7.76 -4.39
CA GLU A 68 14.52 7.58 -5.24
C GLU A 68 15.80 8.07 -4.55
N GLU A 69 15.75 9.18 -3.82
CA GLU A 69 16.86 9.66 -2.99
C GLU A 69 17.23 8.64 -1.93
N LYS A 70 16.24 8.10 -1.22
CA LYS A 70 16.44 7.11 -0.15
C LYS A 70 17.06 5.81 -0.65
N ILE A 71 16.59 5.34 -1.81
CA ILE A 71 17.04 4.07 -2.40
C ILE A 71 18.35 4.25 -3.20
N GLY A 72 18.63 5.45 -3.70
CA GLY A 72 19.80 5.75 -4.53
C GLY A 72 19.68 5.23 -5.96
N ARG A 73 18.46 5.03 -6.49
CA ARG A 73 18.22 4.61 -7.88
C ARG A 73 16.86 5.08 -8.39
N SER A 74 16.71 5.13 -9.71
CA SER A 74 15.40 5.39 -10.33
C SER A 74 14.42 4.25 -10.10
N LEU A 75 13.16 4.60 -9.82
CA LEU A 75 12.08 3.68 -9.54
C LEU A 75 10.99 3.78 -10.61
N LYS A 76 10.35 2.64 -10.91
CA LYS A 76 9.17 2.56 -11.77
C LYS A 76 8.04 1.83 -11.05
N VAL A 77 6.82 2.22 -11.35
CA VAL A 77 5.62 1.54 -10.84
C VAL A 77 5.47 0.21 -11.57
N LEU A 78 5.23 -0.87 -10.81
CA LEU A 78 4.91 -2.19 -11.35
C LEU A 78 3.42 -2.51 -11.28
N ARG A 79 2.75 -2.02 -10.22
CA ARG A 79 1.34 -2.25 -9.91
C ARG A 79 0.87 -1.21 -8.90
N GLN A 80 -0.38 -0.77 -9.01
CA GLN A 80 -1.05 0.07 -8.02
C GLN A 80 -2.42 -0.52 -7.70
N TYR A 81 -2.67 -0.80 -6.43
CA TYR A 81 -3.94 -1.34 -5.98
C TYR A 81 -4.15 -1.02 -4.50
N ALA A 82 -5.41 -1.03 -4.08
CA ALA A 82 -5.77 -0.95 -2.68
C ALA A 82 -6.22 -2.31 -2.16
N ASN A 83 -5.89 -2.59 -0.90
CA ASN A 83 -6.40 -3.72 -0.14
C ASN A 83 -7.42 -3.20 0.87
N GLY A 84 -8.60 -3.82 0.91
CA GLY A 84 -9.64 -3.52 1.88
C GLY A 84 -9.76 -4.66 2.89
N HIS A 85 -9.53 -4.34 4.15
CA HIS A 85 -9.68 -5.28 5.27
C HIS A 85 -10.91 -4.89 6.10
N THR A 86 -11.99 -5.64 5.93
CA THR A 86 -13.16 -5.60 6.83
C THR A 86 -12.94 -6.53 8.03
N TYR A 87 -13.83 -6.49 9.02
CA TYR A 87 -13.74 -7.33 10.23
C TYR A 87 -13.40 -8.80 9.94
N GLY A 88 -12.40 -9.33 10.64
CA GLY A 88 -11.95 -10.72 10.54
C GLY A 88 -11.06 -11.03 9.33
N LEU A 89 -10.73 -10.04 8.51
CA LEU A 89 -9.78 -10.18 7.40
C LEU A 89 -8.37 -9.76 7.82
N GLY A 90 -7.35 -10.30 7.16
CA GLY A 90 -5.95 -9.99 7.44
C GLY A 90 -5.00 -10.57 6.41
N GLY A 91 -3.73 -10.19 6.51
CA GLY A 91 -2.63 -10.77 5.73
C GLY A 91 -1.88 -11.83 6.52
N GLY A 92 -1.26 -12.77 5.82
CA GLY A 92 -0.23 -13.64 6.41
C GLY A 92 1.14 -12.95 6.40
N VAL A 93 2.10 -13.43 7.19
CA VAL A 93 3.49 -12.98 7.08
C VAL A 93 4.05 -13.39 5.72
N HIS A 94 4.54 -12.41 4.93
CA HIS A 94 5.06 -12.64 3.60
C HIS A 94 6.06 -11.55 3.17
N LEU A 95 6.76 -11.81 2.05
CA LEU A 95 7.47 -10.79 1.27
C LEU A 95 6.58 -10.37 0.12
N ASP A 96 6.48 -9.06 -0.14
CA ASP A 96 5.63 -8.51 -1.21
C ASP A 96 6.13 -8.90 -2.61
N ASP A 97 7.44 -9.02 -2.77
CA ASP A 97 8.10 -9.47 -4.00
C ASP A 97 9.45 -10.13 -3.66
N GLN A 98 9.79 -11.19 -4.39
CA GLN A 98 11.03 -11.94 -4.18
C GLN A 98 12.19 -11.43 -5.06
N ARG A 99 11.91 -10.55 -6.03
CA ARG A 99 12.92 -9.98 -6.93
C ARG A 99 13.67 -8.87 -6.23
N GLU A 100 14.99 -8.92 -6.33
CA GLU A 100 15.86 -7.87 -5.83
C GLU A 100 15.52 -6.50 -6.44
N GLY A 101 15.60 -5.45 -5.63
CA GLY A 101 15.33 -4.08 -6.07
C GLY A 101 13.85 -3.76 -6.25
N THR A 102 12.96 -4.64 -5.77
CA THR A 102 11.53 -4.34 -5.66
C THR A 102 11.24 -3.73 -4.29
N TYR A 103 10.37 -2.71 -4.27
CA TYR A 103 10.01 -1.96 -3.09
C TYR A 103 8.49 -1.77 -3.06
N THR A 104 7.93 -1.74 -1.85
CA THR A 104 6.53 -1.39 -1.63
C THR A 104 6.44 -0.04 -0.96
N LEU A 105 5.62 0.83 -1.53
CA LEU A 105 5.07 1.98 -0.81
C LEU A 105 3.69 1.58 -0.30
N LEU A 106 3.55 1.48 1.02
CA LEU A 106 2.25 1.27 1.65
C LEU A 106 1.73 2.61 2.15
N TYR A 107 0.52 2.97 1.71
CA TYR A 107 -0.14 4.22 2.09
C TYR A 107 -1.48 3.90 2.74
N TYR A 108 -1.75 4.55 3.86
CA TYR A 108 -2.96 4.42 4.65
C TYR A 108 -3.84 5.67 4.41
N PRO A 109 -4.78 5.63 3.46
CA PRO A 109 -5.57 6.80 3.10
C PRO A 109 -6.77 7.04 4.02
N MET A 110 -7.09 6.11 4.94
CA MET A 110 -8.23 6.30 5.82
C MET A 110 -8.02 7.53 6.72
N PRO A 111 -9.04 8.38 6.91
CA PRO A 111 -8.91 9.59 7.72
C PRO A 111 -8.79 9.27 9.22
N THR A 112 -9.30 8.12 9.63
CA THR A 112 -9.31 7.67 11.03
C THR A 112 -8.94 6.20 11.11
N TRP A 113 -8.12 5.87 12.11
CA TRP A 113 -7.81 4.50 12.52
C TRP A 113 -7.79 4.42 14.04
N GLN A 114 -8.17 3.29 14.61
CA GLN A 114 -8.13 3.04 16.05
C GLN A 114 -7.39 1.72 16.31
N PRO A 115 -6.59 1.62 17.39
CA PRO A 115 -5.87 0.38 17.74
C PRO A 115 -6.77 -0.85 17.83
N ASP A 116 -7.99 -0.71 18.35
CA ASP A 116 -8.92 -1.81 18.54
C ASP A 116 -9.60 -2.27 17.23
N TRP A 117 -9.26 -1.68 16.08
CA TRP A 117 -9.73 -2.10 14.76
C TRP A 117 -8.78 -3.08 14.06
N ASP A 118 -7.60 -3.32 14.64
CA ASP A 118 -6.48 -4.03 14.01
C ASP A 118 -6.09 -3.42 12.65
N GLY A 119 -5.35 -4.17 11.83
CA GLY A 119 -4.96 -3.76 10.47
C GLY A 119 -3.64 -2.98 10.40
N GLU A 120 -2.88 -2.98 11.49
CA GLU A 120 -1.51 -2.48 11.54
C GLU A 120 -0.57 -3.30 10.64
N THR A 121 0.50 -2.67 10.16
CA THR A 121 1.63 -3.40 9.57
C THR A 121 2.57 -3.86 10.68
N ILE A 122 2.85 -5.17 10.72
CA ILE A 122 3.85 -5.77 11.61
C ILE A 122 5.07 -6.19 10.78
N TYR A 123 6.28 -5.86 11.25
CA TYR A 123 7.53 -6.09 10.52
C TYR A 123 8.75 -6.35 11.39
#